data_AF-A0A6A5HRH7-F1
#
_entry.id   AF-A0A6A5HRH7-F1
#
_cell.length_a   1.000
_cell.length_b   1.000
_cell.length_c   1.000
_cell.angle_alpha   90.00
_cell.angle_beta   90.00
_cell.angle_gamma   90.00
#
_symmetry.space_group_name_H-M   'P 1'
#
loop_
_entity.id
_entity.type
_entity.pdbx_description
1 polymer ?
#
loop_
_entity_poly.entity_id
_entity_poly.type
_entity_poly.pdbx_seq_one_letter_code
_entity_poly.pdbx_strand_id
1 'polypeptide(L)'
;MYFILLIVIFKPIQTYIPTQNVETVDPFPCKVCSKIYDASCQGAGLPSPTNYCLKAADVPVTYTVGTPPSNFGDQSDMCYTYLVCPAGTMEQFDSIDEQTSIPGNSDGTPTFAFCYEAGEVAGKWFSYSDGHGDEMSGMRCKNQ
;
A
#
# COMPACT_ATOMS: atom_id res chain seq x y z
N MET A 1 70.48 38.02 -14.05
CA MET A 1 69.13 37.83 -14.61
C MET A 1 68.38 36.90 -13.64
N TYR A 2 67.50 37.44 -12.80
CA TYR A 2 66.81 36.70 -11.74
C TYR A 2 65.58 35.98 -12.32
N PHE A 3 65.52 34.66 -12.18
CA PHE A 3 64.36 33.85 -12.59
C PHE A 3 63.42 33.70 -11.39
N ILE A 4 62.25 34.33 -11.44
CA ILE A 4 61.20 34.19 -10.42
C ILE A 4 60.25 33.08 -10.88
N LEU A 5 60.20 31.97 -10.15
CA LEU A 5 59.25 30.88 -10.38
C LEU A 5 57.93 31.21 -9.66
N LEU A 6 56.87 31.47 -10.41
CA LEU A 6 55.50 31.61 -9.90
C LEU A 6 54.83 30.23 -9.88
N ILE A 7 54.56 29.69 -8.69
CA ILE A 7 53.82 28.43 -8.50
C ILE A 7 52.35 28.78 -8.25
N VAL A 8 51.49 28.43 -9.20
CA VAL A 8 50.02 28.58 -9.09
C VAL A 8 49.43 27.28 -8.55
N ILE A 9 48.83 27.33 -7.37
CA ILE A 9 48.18 26.17 -6.73
C ILE A 9 46.70 26.14 -7.16
N PHE A 10 46.34 25.20 -8.03
CA PHE A 10 44.94 24.91 -8.37
C PHE A 10 44.34 23.96 -7.32
N LYS A 11 43.33 24.43 -6.57
CA LYS A 11 42.49 23.57 -5.72
C LYS A 11 41.34 23.00 -6.55
N PRO A 12 41.17 21.67 -6.63
CA PRO A 12 39.98 21.09 -7.26
C PRO A 12 38.76 21.32 -6.36
N ILE A 13 37.71 21.92 -6.93
CA ILE A 13 36.41 22.07 -6.27
C ILE A 13 35.67 20.74 -6.48
N GLN A 14 35.57 19.93 -5.43
CA GLN A 14 34.78 18.70 -5.45
C GLN A 14 33.29 19.08 -5.40
N THR A 15 32.62 19.13 -6.55
CA THR A 15 31.16 19.25 -6.60
C THR A 15 30.52 17.91 -6.25
N TYR A 16 29.92 17.80 -5.06
CA TYR A 16 29.06 16.68 -4.71
C TYR A 16 27.74 16.81 -5.47
N ILE A 17 27.44 15.82 -6.32
CA ILE A 17 26.11 15.67 -6.93
C ILE A 17 25.26 14.92 -5.89
N PRO A 18 24.16 15.51 -5.38
CA PRO A 18 23.25 14.76 -4.52
C PRO A 18 22.62 13.63 -5.33
N THR A 19 22.91 12.38 -4.99
CA THR A 19 22.14 11.22 -5.45
C THR A 19 20.76 11.32 -4.82
N GLN A 20 19.78 11.88 -5.54
CA GLN A 20 18.39 11.70 -5.17
C GLN A 20 18.05 10.22 -5.31
N ASN A 21 17.74 9.58 -4.19
CA ASN A 21 17.16 8.25 -4.16
C ASN A 21 15.74 8.39 -4.73
N VAL A 22 15.59 8.26 -6.05
CA VAL A 22 14.27 8.19 -6.67
C VAL A 22 13.73 6.81 -6.31
N GLU A 23 12.99 6.72 -5.22
CA GLU A 23 12.12 5.56 -4.99
C GLU A 23 11.21 5.45 -6.21
N THR A 24 11.35 4.34 -6.95
CA THR A 24 10.36 3.95 -7.94
C THR A 24 9.08 3.63 -7.17
N VAL A 25 8.24 4.64 -6.97
CA VAL A 25 6.85 4.43 -6.54
C VAL A 25 6.22 3.62 -7.66
N ASP A 26 5.95 2.34 -7.41
CA ASP A 26 5.21 1.50 -8.35
C ASP A 26 3.91 2.23 -8.68
N PRO A 27 3.72 2.68 -9.94
CA PRO A 27 2.52 3.41 -10.30
C PRO A 27 1.34 2.50 -10.04
N PHE A 28 0.40 3.00 -9.24
CA PHE A 28 -0.82 2.27 -8.92
C PHE A 28 -1.49 1.81 -10.23
N PRO A 29 -1.65 0.49 -10.46
CA PRO A 29 -1.91 -0.05 -11.79
C PRO A 29 -3.38 0.08 -12.22
N CYS A 30 -4.26 0.42 -11.29
CA CYS A 30 -5.70 0.43 -11.48
C CYS A 30 -6.18 1.74 -12.13
N LYS A 31 -7.25 1.68 -12.93
CA LYS A 31 -7.68 2.80 -13.80
C LYS A 31 -8.81 3.62 -13.19
N VAL A 32 -9.82 2.94 -12.65
CA VAL A 32 -11.03 3.53 -12.07
C VAL A 32 -10.98 3.49 -10.55
N CYS A 33 -10.47 2.40 -9.99
CA CYS A 33 -10.29 2.23 -8.56
C CYS A 33 -9.28 3.24 -8.02
N SER A 34 -9.37 3.58 -6.73
CA SER A 34 -8.34 4.32 -5.99
C SER A 34 -7.60 3.38 -5.03
N LYS A 35 -6.43 3.79 -4.52
CA LYS A 35 -5.77 3.05 -3.43
C LYS A 35 -6.69 3.03 -2.21
N ILE A 36 -6.76 1.87 -1.56
CA ILE A 36 -7.72 1.63 -0.48
C ILE A 36 -7.06 1.37 0.88
N TYR A 37 -5.73 1.21 0.90
CA TYR A 37 -4.99 1.17 2.16
C TYR A 37 -5.09 2.53 2.86
N ASP A 38 -5.42 2.51 4.16
CA ASP A 38 -5.65 3.71 4.96
C ASP A 38 -4.38 4.56 5.07
N ALA A 39 -4.41 5.74 4.43
CA ALA A 39 -3.31 6.69 4.43
C ALA A 39 -3.18 7.45 5.76
N SER A 40 -4.15 7.35 6.68
CA SER A 40 -4.11 7.97 8.00
C SER A 40 -3.26 7.19 9.01
N CYS A 41 -2.86 5.95 8.68
CA CYS A 41 -2.03 5.14 9.54
C CYS A 41 -0.67 5.79 9.82
N GLN A 42 -0.36 5.94 11.12
CA GLN A 42 0.82 6.66 11.58
C GLN A 42 2.04 5.77 11.80
N GLY A 43 1.86 4.44 11.76
CA GLY A 43 2.90 3.45 11.99
C GLY A 43 2.82 2.82 13.38
N ALA A 44 3.72 1.86 13.62
CA ALA A 44 3.77 1.10 14.86
C ALA A 44 3.85 2.01 16.11
N GLY A 45 2.99 1.75 17.09
CA GLY A 45 2.94 2.46 18.36
C GLY A 45 2.31 3.86 18.33
N LEU A 46 1.75 4.29 17.20
CA LEU A 46 1.08 5.58 17.04
C LEU A 46 -0.38 5.43 16.57
N PRO A 47 -1.34 6.16 17.15
CA PRO A 47 -1.19 7.18 18.21
C PRO A 47 -0.91 6.61 19.60
N SER A 48 -1.08 5.31 19.83
CA SER A 48 -0.67 4.66 21.08
C SER A 48 -0.11 3.25 20.86
N PRO A 49 0.66 2.71 21.83
CA PRO A 49 1.19 1.35 21.76
C PRO A 49 0.14 0.25 21.66
N THR A 50 -1.11 0.51 22.08
CA THR A 50 -2.21 -0.46 22.10
C THR A 50 -3.30 -0.15 21.08
N ASN A 51 -3.15 0.91 20.28
CA ASN A 51 -4.06 1.27 19.21
C ASN A 51 -3.29 2.01 18.13
N TYR A 52 -2.74 1.25 17.19
CA TYR A 52 -1.98 1.73 16.05
C TYR A 52 -2.29 0.91 14.80
N CYS A 53 -2.02 1.50 13.64
CA CYS A 53 -1.98 0.77 12.38
C CYS A 53 -0.70 1.10 11.61
N LEU A 54 -0.24 0.12 10.84
CA LEU A 54 1.01 0.22 10.07
C LEU A 54 0.82 1.12 8.86
N LYS A 55 1.88 1.82 8.45
CA LYS A 55 1.85 2.58 7.19
C LYS A 55 1.83 1.63 6.02
N ALA A 56 1.32 2.11 4.88
CA ALA A 56 1.39 1.34 3.63
C ALA A 56 2.83 0.96 3.24
N ALA A 57 3.84 1.77 3.63
CA ALA A 57 5.25 1.44 3.37
C ALA A 57 5.78 0.26 4.21
N ASP A 58 5.14 -0.03 5.35
CA ASP A 58 5.50 -1.11 6.27
C ASP A 58 4.69 -2.39 6.00
N VAL A 59 3.78 -2.36 5.03
CA VAL A 59 2.91 -3.48 4.63
C VAL A 59 3.13 -3.75 3.14
N PRO A 60 3.42 -4.99 2.73
CA PRO A 60 3.69 -5.32 1.33
C PRO A 60 2.39 -5.37 0.49
N VAL A 61 1.68 -4.25 0.36
CA VAL A 61 0.45 -4.17 -0.44
C VAL A 61 0.81 -3.99 -1.91
N THR A 62 0.54 -5.03 -2.71
CA THR A 62 0.73 -4.99 -4.16
C THR A 62 -0.62 -5.10 -4.87
N TYR A 63 -0.99 -4.04 -5.57
CA TYR A 63 -2.19 -4.03 -6.39
C TYR A 63 -1.90 -4.65 -7.76
N THR A 64 -2.85 -5.41 -8.28
CA THR A 64 -2.80 -6.03 -9.61
C THR A 64 -4.07 -5.66 -10.36
N VAL A 65 -3.97 -5.44 -11.68
CA VAL A 65 -5.13 -5.30 -12.55
C VAL A 65 -5.22 -6.48 -13.49
N GLY A 66 -6.40 -7.09 -13.60
CA GLY A 66 -6.66 -8.19 -14.53
C GLY A 66 -7.71 -9.15 -14.01
N THR A 67 -7.80 -10.32 -14.62
CA THR A 67 -8.72 -11.38 -14.20
C THR A 67 -8.41 -11.84 -12.77
N PRO A 68 -9.41 -11.89 -11.87
CA PRO A 68 -9.23 -12.36 -10.51
C PRO A 68 -9.01 -13.88 -10.48
N PRO A 69 -8.59 -14.43 -9.33
CA PRO A 69 -8.48 -15.88 -9.14
C PRO A 69 -9.78 -16.63 -9.49
N SER A 70 -9.67 -17.84 -10.05
CA SER A 70 -10.80 -18.60 -10.61
C SER A 70 -11.88 -19.01 -9.60
N ASN A 71 -11.58 -18.93 -8.30
CA ASN A 71 -12.55 -19.19 -7.23
C ASN A 71 -13.51 -18.01 -6.98
N PHE A 72 -13.32 -16.87 -7.66
CA PHE A 72 -14.24 -15.75 -7.64
C PHE A 72 -15.17 -15.79 -8.85
N GLY A 73 -16.47 -15.59 -8.64
CA GLY A 73 -17.50 -15.80 -9.68
C GLY A 73 -17.43 -14.81 -10.84
N ASP A 74 -16.94 -13.59 -10.60
CA ASP A 74 -16.66 -12.63 -11.66
C ASP A 74 -15.25 -12.86 -12.22
N GLN A 75 -15.15 -12.90 -13.54
CA GLN A 75 -13.90 -13.11 -14.29
C GLN A 75 -13.58 -11.89 -15.19
N SER A 76 -14.27 -10.78 -14.97
CA SER A 76 -13.96 -9.48 -15.58
C SER A 76 -12.65 -8.94 -15.02
N ASP A 77 -12.01 -8.03 -15.76
CA ASP A 77 -10.82 -7.35 -15.22
C ASP A 77 -11.18 -6.53 -13.98
N MET A 78 -10.43 -6.76 -12.90
CA MET A 78 -10.58 -6.08 -11.61
C MET A 78 -9.23 -5.56 -11.14
N CYS A 79 -9.26 -4.52 -10.32
CA CYS A 79 -8.14 -4.14 -9.48
C CYS A 79 -8.20 -4.98 -8.20
N TYR A 80 -7.14 -5.69 -7.82
CA TYR A 80 -7.17 -6.51 -6.62
C TYR A 80 -5.83 -6.60 -5.90
N THR A 81 -5.88 -7.04 -4.66
CA THR A 81 -4.73 -7.35 -3.81
C THR A 81 -5.13 -8.44 -2.82
N TYR A 82 -4.12 -9.10 -2.26
CA TYR A 82 -4.28 -9.81 -1.00
C TYR A 82 -3.67 -8.95 0.10
N LEU A 83 -4.45 -8.61 1.11
CA LEU A 83 -3.87 -7.95 2.28
C LEU A 83 -3.18 -9.03 3.11
N VAL A 84 -1.91 -8.80 3.45
CA VAL A 84 -1.13 -9.68 4.32
C VAL A 84 -0.51 -8.80 5.40
N CYS A 85 -0.91 -9.03 6.65
CA CYS A 85 -0.40 -8.23 7.76
C CYS A 85 0.83 -8.84 8.42
N PRO A 86 1.87 -8.04 8.73
CA PRO A 86 3.01 -8.49 9.52
C PRO A 86 2.60 -9.03 10.88
N ALA A 87 3.44 -9.92 11.45
CA ALA A 87 3.21 -10.50 12.76
C ALA A 87 2.97 -9.43 13.85
N GLY A 88 2.01 -9.68 14.74
CA GLY A 88 1.59 -8.72 15.77
C GLY A 88 0.52 -7.73 15.30
N THR A 89 0.13 -7.77 14.03
CA THR A 89 -1.00 -7.03 13.48
C THR A 89 -2.00 -7.95 12.82
N MET A 90 -3.23 -7.46 12.64
CA MET A 90 -4.33 -8.15 11.99
C MET A 90 -4.94 -7.27 10.90
N GLU A 91 -5.50 -7.93 9.90
CA GLU A 91 -6.25 -7.29 8.82
C GLU A 91 -7.52 -6.67 9.37
N GLN A 92 -7.81 -5.45 8.93
CA GLN A 92 -8.98 -4.68 9.31
C GLN A 92 -9.54 -3.97 8.08
N PHE A 93 -10.84 -4.10 7.86
CA PHE A 93 -11.58 -3.55 6.72
C PHE A 93 -12.71 -2.66 7.23
N ASP A 94 -12.76 -1.40 6.79
CA ASP A 94 -13.84 -0.48 7.14
C ASP A 94 -15.06 -0.78 6.26
N SER A 95 -15.95 -1.63 6.75
CA SER A 95 -17.20 -2.00 6.10
C SER A 95 -18.13 -0.78 6.00
N ILE A 96 -18.63 -0.54 4.79
CA ILE A 96 -19.61 0.52 4.53
C ILE A 96 -20.97 0.12 5.12
N ASP A 97 -21.37 -1.14 4.93
CA ASP A 97 -22.69 -1.64 5.35
C ASP A 97 -22.79 -1.74 6.88
N GLU A 98 -21.75 -2.26 7.53
CA GLU A 98 -21.74 -2.38 9.00
C GLU A 98 -21.33 -1.09 9.71
N GLN A 99 -20.78 -0.11 8.97
CA GLN A 99 -20.23 1.14 9.51
C GLN A 99 -19.21 0.90 10.63
N THR A 100 -18.44 -0.18 10.52
CA THR A 100 -17.43 -0.60 11.49
C THR A 100 -16.23 -1.22 10.78
N SER A 101 -15.12 -1.33 11.52
CA SER A 101 -13.95 -2.08 11.10
C SER A 101 -14.16 -3.56 11.44
N ILE A 102 -14.11 -4.43 10.44
CA ILE A 102 -14.23 -5.89 10.57
C ILE A 102 -12.88 -6.57 10.33
N PRO A 103 -12.59 -7.68 11.02
CA PRO A 103 -11.38 -8.46 10.79
C PRO A 103 -11.39 -9.12 9.39
N GLY A 104 -10.22 -9.46 8.88
CA GLY A 104 -10.07 -10.37 7.74
C GLY A 104 -10.36 -11.83 8.09
N ASN A 105 -9.92 -12.76 7.23
CA ASN A 105 -10.16 -14.20 7.42
C ASN A 105 -9.72 -14.70 8.79
N SER A 106 -10.63 -15.40 9.46
CA SER A 106 -10.42 -15.97 10.79
C SER A 106 -9.40 -17.11 10.83
N ASP A 107 -9.13 -17.75 9.69
CA ASP A 107 -8.15 -18.84 9.54
C ASP A 107 -6.70 -18.34 9.33
N GLY A 108 -6.50 -17.02 9.25
CA GLY A 108 -5.20 -16.39 9.04
C GLY A 108 -4.70 -16.43 7.59
N THR A 109 -5.51 -16.87 6.64
CA THR A 109 -5.20 -16.73 5.21
C THR A 109 -5.36 -15.28 4.77
N PRO A 110 -4.56 -14.79 3.80
CA PRO A 110 -4.68 -13.43 3.31
C PRO A 110 -6.09 -13.10 2.78
N THR A 111 -6.68 -12.00 3.24
CA THR A 111 -7.99 -11.58 2.74
C THR A 111 -7.86 -10.97 1.35
N PHE A 112 -8.69 -11.45 0.42
CA PHE A 112 -8.76 -10.92 -0.93
C PHE A 112 -9.57 -9.63 -0.94
N ALA A 113 -8.97 -8.54 -1.41
CA ALA A 113 -9.65 -7.27 -1.62
C ALA A 113 -9.64 -6.92 -3.10
N PHE A 114 -10.78 -6.50 -3.64
CA PHE A 114 -10.95 -6.25 -5.06
C PHE A 114 -11.86 -5.06 -5.33
N CYS A 115 -11.68 -4.45 -6.49
CA CYS A 115 -12.47 -3.34 -6.98
C CYS A 115 -12.74 -3.49 -8.47
N TYR A 116 -13.99 -3.20 -8.84
CA TYR A 116 -14.43 -3.28 -10.23
C TYR A 116 -13.88 -2.11 -11.05
N GLU A 117 -13.26 -2.42 -12.19
CA GLU A 117 -12.77 -1.41 -13.13
C GLU A 117 -13.87 -0.92 -14.09
N ALA A 118 -15.02 -1.59 -14.13
CA ALA A 118 -16.14 -1.28 -15.01
C ALA A 118 -17.48 -1.75 -14.41
N GLY A 119 -18.60 -1.35 -15.04
CA GLY A 119 -19.96 -1.72 -14.63
C GLY A 119 -20.59 -0.75 -13.62
N GLU A 120 -21.77 -1.11 -13.11
CA GLU A 120 -22.56 -0.26 -12.20
C GLU A 120 -21.87 -0.01 -10.85
N VAL A 121 -20.98 -0.91 -10.46
CA VAL A 121 -20.22 -0.87 -9.20
C VAL A 121 -18.76 -0.47 -9.41
N ALA A 122 -18.41 0.09 -10.57
CA ALA A 122 -17.04 0.51 -10.87
C ALA A 122 -16.50 1.49 -9.82
N GLY A 123 -15.26 1.29 -9.40
CA GLY A 123 -14.58 2.11 -8.39
C GLY A 123 -14.91 1.74 -6.94
N LYS A 124 -15.84 0.80 -6.70
CA LYS A 124 -16.14 0.29 -5.36
C LYS A 124 -15.24 -0.87 -5.00
N TRP A 125 -14.79 -0.85 -3.76
CA TRP A 125 -13.95 -1.89 -3.19
C TRP A 125 -14.77 -2.85 -2.33
N PHE A 126 -14.36 -4.11 -2.37
CA PHE A 126 -14.94 -5.21 -1.62
C PHE A 126 -13.82 -6.05 -0.99
N SER A 127 -14.04 -6.56 0.21
CA SER A 127 -13.24 -7.62 0.82
C SER A 127 -13.99 -8.94 0.76
N TYR A 128 -13.29 -10.04 0.49
CA TYR A 128 -13.84 -11.39 0.62
C TYR A 128 -13.19 -12.12 1.78
N SER A 129 -13.92 -12.19 2.89
CA SER A 129 -13.49 -12.74 4.16
C SER A 129 -14.47 -13.78 4.68
N ASP A 130 -13.97 -14.91 5.15
CA ASP A 130 -14.77 -16.00 5.75
C ASP A 130 -15.98 -16.46 4.89
N GLY A 131 -15.84 -16.38 3.56
CA GLY A 131 -16.88 -16.79 2.60
C GLY A 131 -17.87 -15.70 2.20
N HIS A 132 -17.74 -14.50 2.75
CA HIS A 132 -18.63 -13.36 2.54
C HIS A 132 -17.90 -12.20 1.86
N GLY A 133 -18.62 -11.47 1.00
CA GLY A 133 -18.12 -10.27 0.34
C GLY A 133 -18.76 -9.02 0.93
N ASP A 134 -17.95 -8.07 1.38
CA ASP A 134 -18.40 -6.84 2.03
C ASP A 134 -17.85 -5.61 1.31
N GLU A 135 -18.71 -4.62 1.00
CA GLU A 135 -18.26 -3.35 0.44
C GLU A 135 -17.49 -2.57 1.50
N MET A 136 -16.31 -2.06 1.15
CA MET A 136 -15.41 -1.40 2.10
C MET A 136 -14.89 -0.06 1.59
N SER A 137 -14.57 0.81 2.54
CA SER A 137 -14.06 2.16 2.30
C SER A 137 -12.57 2.32 2.63
N GLY A 138 -11.97 1.30 3.24
CA GLY A 138 -10.56 1.29 3.57
C GLY A 138 -10.11 -0.03 4.16
N MET A 139 -8.80 -0.29 4.12
CA MET A 139 -8.19 -1.43 4.79
C MET A 139 -6.89 -1.05 5.48
N ARG A 140 -6.49 -1.77 6.52
CA ARG A 140 -5.20 -1.56 7.21
C ARG A 140 -4.76 -2.80 7.99
N CYS A 141 -3.47 -2.81 8.33
CA CYS A 141 -2.94 -3.70 9.36
C CYS A 141 -2.93 -2.98 10.71
N LYS A 142 -3.75 -3.45 11.65
CA LYS A 142 -3.92 -2.87 12.99
C LYS A 142 -3.34 -3.80 14.05
N ASN A 143 -2.80 -3.27 15.14
CA ASN A 143 -2.39 -4.11 16.25
C ASN A 143 -3.57 -4.92 16.82
N GLN A 144 -3.27 -6.12 17.32
CA GLN A 144 -4.20 -6.92 18.11
C GLN A 144 -4.48 -6.29 19.47
#